data_AF-K0F0B8-F1
#
_entry.id   AF-K0F0B8-F1
#
_cell.length_a   1.000
_cell.length_b   1.000
_cell.length_c   1.000
_cell.angle_alpha   90.00
_cell.angle_beta   90.00
_cell.angle_gamma   90.00
#
_symmetry.space_group_name_H-M   'P 1'
#
loop_
_entity.id
_entity.type
_entity.pdbx_description
1 polymer ?
#
loop_
_entity_poly.entity_id
_entity_poly.type
_entity_poly.pdbx_seq_one_letter_code
_entity_poly.pdbx_strand_id
1 'polypeptide(L)' 'MLGARPLRRTIQREIEDQLSEKILFGEIGPGQTVVVDVEGWDRAADPDGAETASLVFRVESREISLT' A
#
# COMPACT_ATOMS: atom_id res chain seq x y z
N MET A 1 -26.65 -9.48 -5.77
CA MET A 1 -25.67 -8.52 -6.35
C MET A 1 -24.50 -8.39 -5.39
N LEU A 2 -23.26 -8.71 -5.81
CA LEU A 2 -22.08 -8.33 -5.02
C LEU A 2 -21.94 -6.81 -5.18
N GLY A 3 -22.30 -6.04 -4.15
CA GLY A 3 -21.94 -4.61 -4.07
C GLY A 3 -20.42 -4.44 -3.91
N ALA A 4 -19.94 -3.36 -3.29
CA ALA A 4 -18.50 -3.12 -3.06
C ALA A 4 -17.79 -4.12 -2.10
N ARG A 5 -18.42 -5.25 -1.74
CA ARG A 5 -17.84 -6.31 -0.91
C ARG A 5 -16.53 -6.90 -1.47
N PRO A 6 -16.35 -7.10 -2.79
CA PRO A 6 -15.06 -7.49 -3.36
C PRO A 6 -13.97 -6.47 -3.03
N LEU A 7 -14.26 -5.18 -3.22
CA LEU A 7 -13.28 -4.11 -3.03
C LEU A 7 -12.73 -4.08 -1.59
N ARG A 8 -13.60 -4.20 -0.59
CA ARG A 8 -13.15 -4.25 0.81
C ARG A 8 -12.21 -5.43 1.06
N ARG A 9 -12.51 -6.62 0.52
CA ARG A 9 -11.64 -7.79 0.71
C ARG A 9 -10.30 -7.63 0.00
N THR A 10 -10.27 -6.96 -1.14
CA THR A 10 -9.02 -6.64 -1.83
C THR A 10 -8.18 -5.67 -1.02
N ILE A 11 -8.76 -4.59 -0.48
CA ILE A 11 -8.01 -3.64 0.37
C ILE A 11 -7.45 -4.36 1.61
N GLN A 12 -8.25 -5.19 2.26
CA GLN A 12 -7.78 -5.96 3.42
C GLN A 12 -6.58 -6.84 3.08
N ARG A 13 -6.68 -7.66 2.05
CA ARG A 13 -5.60 -8.59 1.67
C ARG A 13 -4.36 -7.91 1.10
N GLU A 14 -4.56 -6.96 0.19
CA GLU A 14 -3.44 -6.38 -0.55
C GLU A 14 -2.75 -5.26 0.24
N ILE A 15 -3.44 -4.61 1.18
CA ILE A 15 -2.92 -3.46 1.93
C ILE A 15 -2.84 -3.76 3.43
N GLU A 16 -3.95 -4.08 4.10
CA GLU A 16 -3.96 -4.22 5.57
C GLU A 16 -3.12 -5.40 6.06
N ASP A 17 -3.21 -6.56 5.39
CA ASP A 17 -2.44 -7.75 5.75
C ASP A 17 -0.92 -7.50 5.56
N GLN A 18 -0.52 -6.92 4.43
CA GLN A 18 0.90 -6.58 4.17
C GLN A 18 1.45 -5.55 5.17
N LEU A 19 0.68 -4.51 5.49
CA LEU A 19 1.08 -3.54 6.51
C LEU A 19 1.25 -4.20 7.88
N SER A 20 0.35 -5.12 8.23
CA SER A 20 0.40 -5.84 9.52
C SER A 20 1.66 -6.68 9.64
N GLU A 21 2.04 -7.39 8.58
CA GLU A 21 3.30 -8.15 8.54
C GLU A 21 4.51 -7.23 8.72
N LYS A 22 4.57 -6.12 7.98
CA LYS A 22 5.68 -5.16 8.07
C LYS A 22 5.82 -4.53 9.46
N ILE A 23 4.71 -4.23 10.12
CA ILE A 23 4.70 -3.78 11.52
C ILE A 23 5.23 -4.88 12.43
N LEU A 24 4.76 -6.12 12.25
CA LEU A 24 5.17 -7.26 13.07
C LEU A 24 6.67 -7.56 12.94
N PHE A 25 7.25 -7.39 11.75
CA PHE A 25 8.68 -7.54 11.50
C PHE A 25 9.51 -6.31 11.90
N GLY A 26 8.88 -5.23 12.36
CA GLY A 26 9.58 -4.01 12.79
C GLY A 26 10.09 -3.12 11.64
N GLU A 27 9.65 -3.35 10.41
CA GLU A 27 9.92 -2.43 9.28
C GLU A 27 9.17 -1.11 9.44
N ILE A 28 8.01 -1.14 10.12
CA ILE A 28 7.14 0.01 10.35
C ILE A 28 6.92 0.16 11.85
N GLY A 29 7.44 1.27 12.40
CA GLY A 29 7.31 1.66 13.79
C GLY A 29 6.15 2.63 14.05
N PRO A 30 5.80 2.82 15.34
CA PRO A 30 4.74 3.74 15.73
C PRO A 30 5.05 5.18 15.32
N GLY A 31 4.04 5.89 14.84
CA GLY A 31 4.15 7.30 14.43
C GLY A 31 4.74 7.51 13.03
N GLN A 32 5.20 6.45 12.35
CA GLN A 32 5.65 6.56 10.97
C GLN A 32 4.47 6.65 10.01
N THR A 33 4.64 7.44 8.93
CA THR A 33 3.65 7.53 7.86
C THR A 33 4.02 6.55 6.76
N VAL A 34 3.08 5.72 6.35
CA VAL A 34 3.31 4.77 5.24
C VAL A 34 2.59 5.26 4.01
N VAL A 35 3.33 5.48 2.94
CA VAL A 35 2.83 5.84 1.61
C VAL A 35 2.75 4.57 0.79
N VAL A 36 1.54 4.24 0.33
CA VAL A 36 1.29 3.11 -0.58
C VAL A 36 1.14 3.66 -1.99
N ASP A 37 1.89 3.08 -2.93
CA ASP A 37 1.87 3.47 -4.35
C ASP A 37 1.85 2.22 -5.23
N VAL A 38 1.71 2.41 -6.55
CA VAL A 38 1.73 1.34 -7.55
C VAL A 38 2.96 1.51 -8.43
N GLU A 39 3.76 0.46 -8.56
CA GLU A 39 4.87 0.39 -9.52
C GLU A 39 4.49 -0.51 -10.70
N GLY A 40 5.03 -0.25 -11.88
CA GLY A 40 4.78 -1.04 -13.09
C GLY A 40 3.45 -0.75 -13.79
N TRP A 41 2.62 0.15 -13.25
CA TRP A 41 1.38 0.58 -13.90
C TRP A 41 1.54 1.93 -14.61
N ASP A 42 1.75 1.90 -15.91
CA ASP A 42 1.64 3.08 -16.78
C ASP A 42 0.62 2.80 -17.87
N ARG A 43 -0.62 3.24 -17.65
CA ARG A 43 -1.71 3.00 -18.60
C ARG A 43 -1.50 3.64 -19.98
N ALA A 44 -0.69 4.70 -20.07
CA ALA A 44 -0.45 5.38 -21.34
C ALA A 44 0.62 4.66 -22.17
N ALA A 45 1.67 4.17 -21.51
CA ALA A 45 2.74 3.41 -22.16
C ALA A 45 2.36 1.95 -22.41
N ASP A 46 1.67 1.34 -21.44
CA ASP A 46 1.22 -0.06 -21.49
C ASP A 46 -0.21 -0.17 -20.93
N PRO A 47 -1.24 -0.16 -21.80
CA PRO A 47 -2.64 -0.23 -21.36
C PRO A 47 -2.99 -1.56 -20.68
N ASP A 48 -2.22 -2.63 -20.92
CA ASP A 48 -2.42 -3.97 -20.36
C ASP A 48 -1.49 -4.25 -19.16
N GLY A 49 -0.55 -3.35 -18.86
CA GLY A 49 0.40 -3.44 -17.74
C GLY A 49 -0.23 -3.40 -16.34
N ALA A 50 -1.56 -3.42 -16.24
CA ALA A 50 -2.24 -3.62 -14.96
C ALA A 50 -1.96 -4.99 -14.34
N GLU A 51 -1.66 -6.01 -15.16
CA GLU A 51 -1.37 -7.37 -14.67
C GLU A 51 0.02 -7.48 -14.02
N THR A 52 0.95 -6.62 -14.41
CA THR A 52 2.32 -6.56 -13.88
C THR A 52 2.51 -5.52 -12.78
N ALA A 53 1.47 -4.74 -12.50
CA ALA A 53 1.47 -3.72 -11.47
C ALA A 53 1.63 -4.35 -10.08
N SER A 54 2.48 -3.76 -9.25
CA SER A 54 2.69 -4.18 -7.86
C SER A 54 2.51 -3.02 -6.90
N LEU A 55 2.03 -3.31 -5.69
CA LEU A 55 1.95 -2.31 -4.63
C LEU A 55 3.31 -2.15 -3.96
N VAL A 56 3.74 -0.89 -3.81
CA VAL A 56 4.96 -0.53 -3.09
C VAL A 56 4.63 0.28 -1.85
N PHE A 57 5.25 -0.07 -0.74
CA PHE A 57 5.05 0.56 0.56
C PHE A 57 6.33 1.32 0.95
N ARG A 58 6.22 2.63 1.13
CA ARG A 58 7.32 3.52 1.50
C ARG A 58 7.06 4.14 2.86
N VAL A 59 8.02 4.03 3.77
CA VAL A 59 7.92 4.57 5.13
C VAL A 59 8.56 5.95 5.15
N GLU A 60 7.76 6.97 5.48
CA GLU A 60 8.23 8.33 5.73
C GLU A 60 8.29 8.59 7.24
N SER A 61 9.51 8.87 7.72
CA SER A 61 9.75 9.36 9.07
C SER A 61 9.54 10.87 9.08
N ARG A 62 8.37 11.34 9.54
CA ARG A 62 8.24 12.74 9.93
C ARG A 62 8.91 12.90 11.30
N GLU A 63 10.00 13.66 11.36
CA GLU A 63 10.40 14.30 12.60
C GLU A 63 9.28 15.25 13.00
N ILE A 64 8.45 14.83 13.94
CA ILE A 64 7.46 15.71 14.55
C ILE A 64 8.27 16.69 15.40
N SER A 65 8.66 17.82 14.80
CA SER A 65 9.26 18.94 15.53
C SER A 65 8.24 19.46 16.54
N LEU A 66 8.40 19.06 17.81
CA LEU A 66 7.77 19.74 18.93
C LEU A 66 8.50 21.08 19.11
N THR A 67 7.95 22.13 18.51
CA THR A 67 8.26 23.54 18.81
C THR A 67 7.35 24.03 19.92
#